data_AF-A0A963VQM5-F1
#
_entry.id   AF-A0A963VQM5-F1
#
_cell.length_a   1.000
_cell.length_b   1.000
_cell.length_c   1.000
_cell.angle_alpha   90.00
_cell.angle_beta   90.00
_cell.angle_gamma   90.00
#
_symmetry.space_group_name_H-M   'P 1'
#
loop_
_entity.id
_entity.type
_entity.pdbx_description
1 polymer ?
#
loop_
_entity_poly.entity_id
_entity_poly.type
_entity_poly.pdbx_seq_one_letter_code
_entity_poly.pdbx_strand_id
1 'polypeptide(L)'
;MNTPGKCPVMHGGVTESGKSNLGWWPEALNLDILHQHDAKTNPLGPDFDYREELKKLDVAALKQDLAALMTDSQDWWPADWG
;
A
#
# COMPACT_ATOMS: atom_id res chain seq x y z
N MET A 1 -16.45 -31.68 -8.26
CA MET A 1 -15.84 -30.75 -7.29
C MET A 1 -15.40 -29.52 -8.07
N ASN A 2 -16.19 -28.44 -8.03
CA ASN A 2 -15.88 -27.19 -8.74
C ASN A 2 -14.70 -26.50 -8.03
N THR A 3 -13.60 -26.26 -8.75
CA THR A 3 -12.48 -25.45 -8.26
C THR A 3 -12.96 -23.99 -8.15
N PRO A 4 -13.00 -23.38 -6.95
CA PRO A 4 -13.38 -21.99 -6.84
C PRO A 4 -12.21 -21.10 -7.30
N GLY A 5 -12.49 -20.17 -8.22
CA GLY A 5 -11.62 -19.00 -8.47
C GLY A 5 -10.50 -19.18 -9.49
N LYS A 6 -10.77 -19.70 -10.70
CA LYS A 6 -9.86 -19.50 -11.84
C LYS A 6 -10.54 -18.64 -12.89
N CYS A 7 -9.85 -17.59 -13.35
CA CYS A 7 -10.28 -16.81 -14.50
C CYS A 7 -10.46 -17.77 -15.70
N PRO A 8 -11.66 -17.83 -16.32
CA PRO A 8 -11.97 -18.82 -17.36
C PRO A 8 -11.18 -18.60 -18.65
N VAL A 9 -10.54 -17.43 -18.80
CA VAL A 9 -9.63 -17.12 -19.89
C VAL A 9 -8.21 -17.08 -19.35
N MET A 10 -7.41 -18.07 -19.72
CA MET A 10 -6.01 -18.17 -19.31
C MET A 10 -5.18 -17.16 -20.10
N HIS A 11 -4.61 -16.20 -19.38
CA HIS A 11 -3.61 -15.28 -19.91
C HIS A 11 -2.23 -15.75 -19.41
N GLY A 12 -1.23 -15.82 -20.31
CA GLY A 12 0.09 -16.42 -20.04
C GLY A 12 1.02 -15.61 -19.13
N GLY A 13 0.54 -14.54 -18.50
CA GLY A 13 1.34 -13.68 -17.62
C GLY A 13 1.53 -14.24 -16.21
N VAL A 14 2.59 -13.80 -15.54
CA VAL A 14 2.81 -14.01 -14.10
C VAL A 14 2.24 -12.80 -13.36
N THR A 15 0.92 -12.80 -13.15
CA THR A 15 0.16 -11.69 -12.54
C THR A 15 -0.26 -11.97 -11.10
N GLU A 16 0.20 -13.08 -10.52
CA GLU A 16 -0.13 -13.54 -9.16
C GLU A 16 1.14 -13.97 -8.44
N SER A 17 1.25 -13.65 -7.15
CA SER A 17 2.43 -13.93 -6.33
C SER A 17 2.72 -15.42 -6.10
N GLY A 18 1.74 -16.30 -6.36
CA GLY A 18 1.87 -17.75 -6.16
C GLY A 18 2.75 -18.48 -7.18
N LYS A 19 3.06 -17.85 -8.32
CA LYS A 19 3.94 -18.42 -9.36
C LYS A 19 5.36 -17.87 -9.23
N SER A 20 6.01 -18.14 -8.10
CA SER A 20 7.37 -17.69 -7.78
C SER A 20 8.40 -18.81 -7.90
N ASN A 21 9.64 -18.47 -8.30
CA ASN A 21 10.77 -19.39 -8.30
C ASN A 21 11.12 -19.91 -6.89
N LEU A 22 10.78 -19.14 -5.84
CA LEU A 22 10.94 -19.57 -4.45
C LEU A 22 10.08 -20.78 -4.09
N GLY A 23 9.00 -21.03 -4.82
CA GLY A 23 8.21 -22.25 -4.67
C GLY A 23 8.96 -23.52 -5.09
N TRP A 24 9.94 -23.40 -5.99
CA TRP A 24 10.77 -24.50 -6.47
C TRP A 24 12.08 -24.64 -5.69
N TRP A 25 12.67 -23.51 -5.28
CA TRP A 25 13.94 -23.46 -4.55
C TRP A 25 13.80 -22.62 -3.27
N PRO A 26 13.21 -23.18 -2.20
CA PRO A 26 12.94 -22.43 -0.97
C PRO A 26 14.22 -21.96 -0.25
N GLU A 27 15.33 -22.68 -0.39
CA GLU A 27 16.63 -22.37 0.24
C GLU A 27 17.53 -21.46 -0.63
N ALA A 28 17.01 -20.92 -1.74
CA ALA A 28 17.76 -19.97 -2.55
C ALA A 28 17.99 -18.66 -1.79
N LEU A 29 19.15 -18.03 -1.98
CA LEU A 29 19.45 -16.75 -1.34
C LEU A 29 18.45 -15.68 -1.79
N ASN A 30 17.75 -15.06 -0.83
CA ASN A 30 16.78 -14.02 -1.11
C ASN A 30 17.47 -12.66 -1.32
N LEU A 31 17.54 -12.24 -2.59
CA LEU A 31 18.05 -10.91 -2.97
C LEU A 31 16.93 -9.86 -3.05
N ASP A 32 15.67 -10.23 -2.86
CA ASP A 32 14.54 -9.32 -3.03
C ASP A 32 14.55 -8.16 -2.03
N ILE A 33 15.11 -8.40 -0.84
CA ILE A 33 15.26 -7.38 0.20
C ILE A 33 16.18 -6.22 -0.22
N LEU A 34 17.09 -6.45 -1.17
CA LEU A 34 18.09 -5.45 -1.58
C LEU A 34 17.55 -4.47 -2.63
N HIS A 35 16.38 -4.76 -3.20
CA HIS A 35 15.73 -3.91 -4.20
C HIS A 35 14.34 -3.42 -3.75
N GLN A 36 14.03 -3.55 -2.46
CA GLN A 36 12.85 -2.95 -1.84
C GLN A 36 12.93 -1.41 -1.88
N HIS A 37 11.79 -0.76 -2.08
CA HIS A 37 11.65 0.71 -2.09
C HIS A 37 12.46 1.45 -3.16
N ASP A 38 12.73 0.81 -4.30
CA ASP A 38 13.32 1.49 -5.47
C ASP A 38 12.38 2.56 -6.06
N ALA A 39 12.97 3.53 -6.77
CA ALA A 39 12.30 4.71 -7.33
C ALA A 39 11.14 4.36 -8.29
N LYS A 40 11.21 3.20 -8.96
CA LYS A 40 10.14 2.73 -9.87
C LYS A 40 8.80 2.51 -9.17
N THR A 41 8.84 2.24 -7.86
CA THR A 41 7.63 2.00 -7.04
C THR A 41 7.19 3.26 -6.30
N ASN A 42 8.02 4.31 -6.26
CA ASN A 42 7.70 5.54 -5.58
C ASN A 42 6.81 6.45 -6.46
N PRO A 43 5.57 6.75 -6.06
CA PRO A 43 4.66 7.58 -6.85
C PRO A 43 4.95 9.08 -6.77
N LEU A 44 5.79 9.52 -5.82
CA LEU A 44 5.99 10.95 -5.51
C LEU A 44 6.99 11.65 -6.46
N GLY A 45 7.66 10.89 -7.32
CA GLY A 45 8.65 11.42 -8.26
C GLY A 45 10.06 11.56 -7.63
N PRO A 46 11.10 11.70 -8.47
CA PRO A 46 12.49 11.66 -8.03
C PRO A 46 12.93 12.89 -7.22
N ASP A 47 12.29 14.04 -7.45
CA ASP A 47 12.69 15.32 -6.85
C ASP A 47 11.87 15.67 -5.59
N PHE A 48 10.98 14.78 -5.15
CA PHE A 48 10.13 15.03 -3.98
C PHE A 48 10.91 14.86 -2.67
N ASP A 49 10.93 15.91 -1.85
CA ASP A 49 11.49 15.89 -0.51
C ASP A 49 10.38 16.04 0.55
N TYR A 50 10.05 14.92 1.19
CA TYR A 50 9.04 14.89 2.26
C TYR A 50 9.36 15.83 3.42
N ARG A 51 10.65 15.99 3.77
CA ARG A 51 11.06 16.84 4.90
C ARG A 51 10.89 18.31 4.57
N GLU A 52 11.16 18.73 3.34
CA GLU A 52 10.91 20.11 2.91
C GLU A 52 9.42 20.43 2.83
N GLU A 53 8.59 19.50 2.33
CA GLU A 53 7.14 19.71 2.32
C GLU A 53 6.55 19.74 3.72
N LEU A 54 7.03 18.90 4.64
CA LEU A 54 6.57 18.89 6.03
C LEU A 54 6.84 20.21 6.76
N LYS A 55 7.95 20.91 6.44
CA LYS A 55 8.24 22.23 7.04
C LYS A 55 7.21 23.30 6.65
N LYS A 56 6.57 23.15 5.49
CA LYS A 56 5.56 24.08 4.98
C LYS A 56 4.16 23.80 5.52
N LEU A 57 3.96 22.63 6.12
CA LEU A 57 2.67 22.18 6.61
C LEU A 57 2.21 23.03 7.80
N ASP A 58 0.96 23.49 7.75
CA ASP A 58 0.30 24.07 8.92
C ASP A 58 -0.13 22.97 9.89
N VAL A 59 0.77 22.68 10.84
CA VAL A 59 0.53 21.65 11.86
C VAL A 59 -0.59 22.06 12.84
N ALA A 60 -0.84 23.36 13.02
CA ALA A 60 -1.91 23.82 13.91
C ALA A 60 -3.27 23.56 13.27
N ALA A 61 -3.44 23.89 12.00
CA ALA A 61 -4.64 23.57 11.23
C ALA A 61 -4.87 22.06 11.17
N LEU A 62 -3.85 21.26 10.84
CA LEU A 62 -3.96 19.80 10.81
C LEU A 62 -4.48 19.21 12.13
N LYS A 63 -3.98 19.71 13.27
CA LYS A 63 -4.43 19.25 14.59
C LYS A 63 -5.88 19.63 14.88
N GLN A 64 -6.30 20.81 14.44
CA GLN A 64 -7.69 21.27 14.58
C GLN A 64 -8.63 20.40 13.74
N ASP A 65 -8.27 20.15 12.48
CA ASP A 65 -9.04 19.30 11.59
C ASP A 65 -9.15 17.87 12.13
N LEU A 66 -8.05 17.32 12.67
CA LEU A 66 -8.07 16.00 13.29
C LEU A 66 -8.96 15.95 14.53
N ALA A 67 -8.96 17.01 15.36
CA ALA A 67 -9.84 17.10 16.52
C ALA A 67 -11.31 17.18 16.12
N ALA A 68 -11.63 17.92 15.05
CA ALA A 68 -12.98 17.99 14.50
C ALA A 68 -13.43 16.61 13.95
N LEU A 69 -12.55 15.91 13.24
CA LEU A 69 -12.83 14.58 12.67
C LEU A 69 -13.24 13.56 13.74
N MET A 70 -12.72 13.66 14.97
CA MET A 70 -13.05 12.71 16.03
C MET A 70 -14.54 12.65 16.37
N THR A 71 -15.29 13.73 16.13
CA THR A 71 -16.73 13.80 16.40
C THR A 71 -17.57 13.95 15.13
N ASP A 72 -16.95 13.85 13.95
CA ASP A 72 -17.61 13.92 12.65
C ASP A 72 -17.93 12.51 12.15
N SER A 73 -18.92 11.88 12.80
CA SER A 73 -19.32 10.49 12.55
C SER A 73 -19.76 10.26 11.10
N GLN A 74 -19.31 9.16 10.50
CA GLN A 74 -19.61 8.81 9.12
C GLN A 74 -20.59 7.64 9.06
N ASP A 75 -21.67 7.75 8.27
CA ASP A 75 -22.73 6.72 8.22
C ASP A 75 -22.25 5.32 7.83
N TRP A 76 -21.18 5.24 7.02
CA TRP A 76 -20.58 3.97 6.60
C TRP A 76 -19.74 3.30 7.69
N TRP A 77 -19.32 4.06 8.71
CA TRP A 77 -18.65 3.58 9.91
C TRP A 77 -18.93 4.54 11.09
N PRO A 78 -20.09 4.39 11.76
CA PRO A 78 -20.48 5.33 12.80
C PRO A 78 -19.52 5.32 13.98
N ALA A 79 -19.19 6.51 14.48
CA ALA A 79 -18.41 6.67 15.71
C ALA A 79 -19.25 6.25 16.93
N ASP A 80 -18.65 5.46 17.81
CA ASP A 80 -19.28 5.11 19.09
C ASP A 80 -19.34 6.34 19.99
N TRP A 81 -20.55 6.67 20.46
CA TRP A 81 -20.85 7.86 21.29
C TRP A 81 -20.65 9.23 20.63
N GLY A 82 -20.50 9.26 19.30
CA GLY A 82 -20.17 10.48 18.55
C GLY A 82 -18.77 10.99 18.85
#